data_AF-A0A7L0CH20-F1
#
_entry.id   AF-A0A7L0CH20-F1
#
_cell.length_a   1.000
_cell.length_b   1.000
_cell.length_c   1.000
_cell.angle_alpha   90.00
_cell.angle_beta   90.00
_cell.angle_gamma   90.00
#
_symmetry.space_group_name_H-M   'P 1'
#
loop_
_entity.id
_entity.type
_entity.pdbx_description
1 polymer ?
#
loop_
_entity_poly.entity_id
_entity_poly.type
_entity_poly.pdbx_seq_one_letter_code
_entity_poly.pdbx_strand_id
1 'polypeptide(L)'
;FLFQLKAQAPGSAEELRCLQVINQQQEGSSLEEVISNQSCLKLANTIKAYVATVTENVIRRSAVKEARRSYFNTSEGQVPPKTAGKPSAHLTLRPQSLAQDGNSKRFGNLSQSCRHAIARWEDSTIHSHLQNITYRDGRLRVNQAGKYYVYSQIYFRYPSDRASARASVPQLVQCINWKTSYSQPILLLKGVGTKCWAPEADYGLHALYQGGLFELKAGDELFVSVSSLAIDYNDAAASYFGAFRLDL
;
A
#
# COMPACT_ATOMS: atom_id res chain seq x y z
N PHE A 1 -11.92 0.75 -35.04
CA PHE A 1 -11.67 2.10 -35.60
C PHE A 1 -10.36 2.09 -36.36
N LEU A 2 -10.45 2.05 -37.69
CA LEU A 2 -9.33 2.13 -38.62
C LEU A 2 -8.77 3.56 -38.56
N PHE A 3 -7.51 3.74 -38.16
CA PHE A 3 -6.82 5.00 -38.42
C PHE A 3 -6.41 5.00 -39.90
N GLN A 4 -7.25 5.58 -40.76
CA GLN A 4 -6.81 5.99 -42.10
C GLN A 4 -5.85 7.17 -41.92
N LEU A 5 -4.55 6.93 -42.14
CA LEU A 5 -3.60 8.00 -42.39
C LEU A 5 -3.97 8.61 -43.74
N LYS A 6 -4.61 9.79 -43.72
CA LYS A 6 -4.60 10.68 -44.89
C LYS A 6 -3.15 11.05 -45.12
N ALA A 7 -2.58 10.61 -46.24
CA ALA A 7 -1.28 11.09 -46.70
C ALA A 7 -1.40 12.60 -46.93
N GLN A 8 -0.85 13.38 -45.99
CA GLN A 8 -0.66 14.81 -46.18
C GLN A 8 0.49 15.00 -47.18
N ALA A 9 0.42 16.08 -47.97
CA ALA A 9 1.30 16.42 -49.10
C ALA A 9 2.80 16.12 -48.88
N PRO A 10 3.60 15.91 -49.94
CA PRO A 10 5.04 15.69 -49.82
C PRO A 10 5.66 16.76 -48.92
N GLY A 11 6.41 16.32 -47.90
CA GLY A 11 7.08 17.20 -46.95
C GLY A 11 7.95 18.21 -47.68
N SER A 12 8.06 19.42 -47.13
CA SER A 12 8.85 20.47 -47.76
C SER A 12 10.32 20.03 -47.92
N ALA A 13 11.03 20.56 -48.90
CA ALA A 13 12.45 20.24 -49.09
C ALA A 13 13.29 20.52 -47.82
N GLU A 14 12.85 21.46 -46.98
CA GLU A 14 13.45 21.79 -45.69
C GLU A 14 13.17 20.72 -44.62
N GLU A 15 11.94 20.18 -44.56
CA GLU A 15 11.58 19.08 -43.66
C GLU A 15 12.39 17.81 -43.98
N LEU A 16 12.58 17.51 -45.27
CA LEU A 16 13.40 16.36 -45.71
C LEU A 16 14.88 16.53 -45.34
N ARG A 17 15.45 17.74 -45.48
CA ARG A 17 16.82 18.03 -45.01
C ARG A 17 16.93 17.91 -43.49
N CYS A 18 15.94 18.42 -42.76
CA CYS A 18 15.92 18.31 -41.30
C CYS A 18 15.86 16.84 -40.84
N LEU A 19 15.05 16.00 -41.48
CA LEU A 19 15.01 14.56 -41.18
C LEU A 19 16.36 13.87 -41.40
N GLN A 20 17.11 14.26 -42.43
CA GLN A 20 18.46 13.75 -42.66
C GLN A 20 19.42 14.13 -41.53
N VAL A 21 19.36 15.38 -41.04
CA VAL A 21 20.17 15.83 -39.91
C VAL A 21 19.79 15.09 -38.62
N ILE A 22 18.48 14.94 -38.34
CA ILE A 22 18.00 14.20 -37.16
C ILE A 22 18.47 12.73 -37.20
N ASN A 23 18.41 12.07 -38.36
CA ASN A 23 18.83 10.68 -38.51
C ASN A 23 20.35 10.47 -38.43
N GLN A 24 21.15 11.53 -38.59
CA GLN A 24 22.61 11.46 -38.50
C GLN A 24 23.15 11.76 -37.09
N GLN A 25 22.30 12.19 -36.15
CA GLN A 25 22.75 12.51 -34.79
C GLN A 25 23.00 11.24 -33.97
N GLN A 26 24.19 11.16 -33.34
CA GLN A 26 24.50 10.16 -32.32
C GLN A 26 23.91 10.57 -30.97
N GLU A 27 23.55 9.59 -30.14
CA GLU A 27 23.07 9.80 -28.77
C GLU A 27 24.07 10.67 -27.97
N GLY A 28 23.71 11.92 -27.69
CA GLY A 28 24.48 12.85 -26.86
C GLY A 28 25.16 14.03 -27.58
N SER A 29 24.98 14.24 -28.89
CA SER A 29 25.51 15.42 -29.59
C SER A 29 24.69 16.71 -29.33
N SER A 30 25.36 17.86 -29.24
CA SER A 30 24.73 19.19 -29.09
C SER A 30 23.75 19.50 -30.24
N LEU A 31 22.54 19.95 -29.87
CA LEU A 31 21.41 20.23 -30.77
C LEU A 31 21.48 21.63 -31.41
N GLU A 32 22.67 22.25 -31.49
CA GLU A 32 22.83 23.63 -31.94
C GLU A 32 22.37 23.87 -33.39
N GLU A 33 22.63 22.92 -34.29
CA GLU A 33 22.26 23.03 -35.71
C GLU A 33 20.75 22.92 -35.93
N VAL A 34 20.08 22.06 -35.16
CA VAL A 34 18.61 21.87 -35.20
C VAL A 34 17.88 23.04 -34.55
N ILE A 35 18.44 23.64 -33.49
CA ILE A 35 17.87 24.80 -32.78
C ILE A 35 17.90 26.07 -33.65
N SER A 36 18.88 26.20 -34.54
CA SER A 36 19.03 27.38 -35.39
C SER A 36 17.91 27.58 -36.42
N ASN A 37 17.19 26.51 -36.78
CA ASN A 37 16.13 26.53 -37.79
C ASN A 37 14.75 26.23 -37.17
N GLN A 38 13.87 27.24 -37.18
CA GLN A 38 12.51 27.15 -36.63
C GLN A 38 11.67 26.03 -37.27
N SER A 39 11.82 25.80 -38.58
CA SER A 39 11.13 24.73 -39.30
C SER A 39 11.60 23.35 -38.81
N CYS A 40 12.90 23.20 -38.56
CA CYS A 40 13.48 21.94 -38.09
C CYS A 40 13.14 21.65 -36.62
N LEU A 41 13.16 22.68 -35.76
CA LEU A 41 12.67 22.58 -34.38
C LEU A 41 11.21 22.12 -34.30
N LYS A 42 10.34 22.68 -35.14
CA LYS A 42 8.93 22.30 -35.19
C LYS A 42 8.75 20.84 -35.57
N LEU A 43 9.51 20.37 -36.57
CA LEU A 43 9.48 18.97 -36.99
C LEU A 43 10.00 18.03 -35.89
N ALA A 44 11.14 18.35 -35.28
CA ALA A 44 11.73 17.56 -34.19
C ALA A 44 10.78 17.43 -33.00
N ASN A 45 10.12 18.52 -32.60
CA ASN A 45 9.11 18.51 -31.53
C ASN A 45 7.88 17.65 -31.89
N THR A 46 7.45 17.69 -33.16
CA THR A 46 6.33 16.89 -33.64
C THR A 46 6.68 15.39 -33.60
N ILE A 47 7.90 15.02 -34.05
CA ILE A 47 8.39 13.64 -33.98
C ILE A 47 8.49 13.18 -32.53
N LYS A 48 9.06 14.01 -31.64
CA LYS A 48 9.16 13.72 -30.21
C LYS A 48 7.79 13.45 -29.57
N ALA A 49 6.80 14.30 -29.86
CA ALA A 49 5.44 14.12 -29.35
C ALA A 49 4.79 12.84 -29.88
N TYR A 50 4.99 12.53 -31.16
CA TYR A 50 4.49 11.28 -31.76
C TYR A 50 5.13 10.04 -31.12
N VAL A 51 6.46 10.02 -30.97
CA VAL A 51 7.19 8.92 -30.33
C VAL A 51 6.75 8.74 -28.87
N ALA A 52 6.59 9.83 -28.11
CA ALA A 52 6.07 9.76 -26.75
C ALA A 52 4.67 9.13 -26.71
N THR A 53 3.78 9.58 -27.60
CA THR A 53 2.40 9.07 -27.70
C THR A 53 2.35 7.60 -28.08
N VAL A 54 3.17 7.17 -29.04
CA VAL A 54 3.22 5.76 -29.47
C VAL A 54 3.82 4.89 -28.37
N THR A 55 4.90 5.33 -27.73
CA THR A 55 5.54 4.62 -26.62
C THR A 55 4.57 4.44 -25.45
N GLU A 56 3.85 5.49 -25.05
CA GLU A 56 2.83 5.41 -24.00
C GLU A 56 1.71 4.43 -24.37
N ASN A 57 1.23 4.48 -25.63
CA ASN A 57 0.20 3.55 -26.11
C ASN A 57 0.68 2.10 -26.15
N VAL A 58 1.95 1.84 -26.49
CA VAL A 58 2.55 0.50 -26.48
C VAL A 58 2.68 -0.01 -25.04
N ILE A 59 3.18 0.81 -24.11
CA ILE A 59 3.27 0.47 -22.67
C ILE A 59 1.89 0.20 -22.08
N ARG A 60 0.89 1.03 -22.40
CA ARG A 60 -0.49 0.82 -21.98
C ARG A 60 -1.06 -0.48 -22.54
N ARG A 61 -0.80 -0.79 -23.81
CA ARG A 61 -1.26 -2.05 -24.44
C ARG A 61 -0.56 -3.27 -23.88
N SER A 62 0.74 -3.20 -23.56
CA SER A 62 1.46 -4.31 -22.92
C SER A 62 0.93 -4.55 -21.51
N ALA A 63 0.73 -3.51 -20.70
CA ALA A 63 0.14 -3.61 -19.37
C ALA A 63 -1.29 -4.20 -19.40
N VAL A 64 -2.12 -3.79 -20.37
CA VAL A 64 -3.48 -4.35 -20.55
C VAL A 64 -3.43 -5.81 -21.04
N LYS A 65 -2.47 -6.18 -21.89
CA LYS A 65 -2.29 -7.56 -22.37
C LYS A 65 -1.76 -8.47 -21.26
N GLU A 66 -0.89 -7.97 -20.40
CA GLU A 66 -0.37 -8.68 -19.23
C GLU A 66 -1.45 -8.87 -18.16
N ALA A 67 -2.24 -7.82 -17.89
CA ALA A 67 -3.44 -7.93 -17.06
C ALA A 67 -4.42 -8.96 -17.64
N ARG A 68 -4.71 -8.93 -18.95
CA ARG A 68 -5.57 -9.93 -19.59
C ARG A 68 -5.00 -11.35 -19.53
N ARG A 69 -3.69 -11.56 -19.73
CA ARG A 69 -3.07 -12.88 -19.55
C ARG A 69 -3.20 -13.39 -18.12
N SER A 70 -3.10 -12.52 -17.12
CA SER A 70 -3.38 -12.85 -15.73
C SER A 70 -4.84 -13.31 -15.53
N TYR A 71 -5.80 -12.64 -16.16
CA TYR A 71 -7.22 -13.01 -16.08
C TYR A 71 -7.60 -14.29 -16.88
N PHE A 72 -7.05 -14.50 -18.08
CA PHE A 72 -7.39 -15.64 -18.95
C PHE A 72 -6.75 -16.98 -18.55
N ASN A 73 -5.69 -16.97 -17.73
CA ASN A 73 -5.17 -18.21 -17.12
C ASN A 73 -6.10 -18.77 -16.02
N THR A 74 -7.17 -18.06 -15.67
CA THR A 74 -8.14 -18.45 -14.62
C THR A 74 -9.45 -19.02 -15.18
N SER A 75 -9.60 -19.16 -16.49
CA SER A 75 -10.85 -19.62 -17.11
C SER A 75 -10.61 -20.77 -18.07
N GLU A 76 -10.19 -21.92 -17.55
CA GLU A 76 -10.51 -23.24 -18.11
C GLU A 76 -10.13 -24.37 -17.13
N GLY A 77 -11.13 -24.89 -16.42
CA GLY A 77 -11.37 -26.33 -16.37
C GLY A 77 -10.35 -27.29 -15.74
N GLN A 78 -9.35 -26.85 -14.98
CA GLN A 78 -8.57 -27.75 -14.12
C GLN A 78 -8.39 -27.13 -12.74
N VAL A 79 -8.90 -27.81 -11.70
CA VAL A 79 -8.54 -27.52 -10.30
C VAL A 79 -7.02 -27.65 -10.24
N PRO A 80 -6.27 -26.54 -10.01
CA PRO A 80 -4.84 -26.64 -9.83
C PRO A 80 -4.60 -27.61 -8.66
N PRO A 81 -3.61 -28.52 -8.71
CA PRO A 81 -3.24 -29.27 -7.52
C PRO A 81 -3.02 -28.23 -6.43
N LYS A 82 -3.77 -28.29 -5.31
CA LYS A 82 -3.83 -27.27 -4.23
C LYS A 82 -2.45 -26.63 -4.03
N THR A 83 -2.13 -25.60 -4.82
CA THR A 83 -0.91 -24.84 -4.66
C THR A 83 -1.24 -24.05 -3.43
N ALA A 84 -0.58 -24.39 -2.32
CA ALA A 84 -0.84 -23.76 -1.05
C ALA A 84 -0.72 -22.24 -1.31
N GLY A 85 -1.85 -21.54 -1.31
CA GLY A 85 -1.94 -20.17 -1.82
C GLY A 85 -0.92 -19.27 -1.13
N LYS A 86 -0.43 -18.24 -1.83
CA LYS A 86 0.64 -17.38 -1.31
C LYS A 86 0.32 -16.91 0.12
N PRO A 87 1.27 -17.00 1.08
CA PRO A 87 1.02 -16.59 2.46
C PRO A 87 0.51 -15.16 2.53
N SER A 88 -0.73 -14.98 2.98
CA SER A 88 -1.36 -13.69 3.15
C SER A 88 -2.47 -13.74 4.19
N ALA A 89 -2.70 -12.60 4.84
CA ALA A 89 -3.74 -12.41 5.81
C ALA A 89 -4.25 -10.97 5.74
N HIS A 90 -5.56 -10.81 5.86
CA HIS A 90 -6.21 -9.53 6.14
C HIS A 90 -7.28 -9.76 7.17
N LEU A 91 -7.19 -9.06 8.30
CA LEU A 91 -8.12 -9.16 9.41
C LEU A 91 -8.76 -7.79 9.64
N THR A 92 -10.05 -7.78 9.92
CA THR A 92 -10.79 -6.55 10.25
C THR A 92 -11.06 -6.49 11.75
N LEU A 93 -11.28 -5.28 12.28
CA LEU A 93 -11.50 -5.12 13.71
C LEU A 93 -12.84 -5.73 14.13
N ARG A 94 -12.84 -6.53 15.20
CA ARG A 94 -14.05 -7.09 15.78
C ARG A 94 -14.61 -6.16 16.87
N PRO A 95 -15.93 -5.92 16.93
CA PRO A 95 -16.51 -5.15 18.02
C PRO A 95 -16.14 -5.72 19.39
N GLN A 96 -15.58 -4.86 20.24
CA GLN A 96 -15.09 -5.24 21.55
C GLN A 96 -16.00 -4.70 22.66
N SER A 97 -16.45 -5.56 23.59
CA SER A 97 -16.97 -5.06 24.87
C SER A 97 -15.80 -4.50 25.68
N LEU A 98 -15.87 -3.22 26.03
CA LEU A 98 -14.87 -2.47 26.81
C LEU A 98 -14.50 -3.17 28.14
N ALA A 99 -15.37 -4.05 28.66
CA ALA A 99 -15.16 -4.80 29.89
C ALA A 99 -14.12 -5.94 29.80
N GLN A 100 -13.68 -6.31 28.58
CA GLN A 100 -12.69 -7.38 28.37
C GLN A 100 -11.27 -6.85 28.07
N ASP A 101 -10.99 -5.63 28.51
CA ASP A 101 -9.69 -5.03 28.32
C ASP A 101 -8.59 -5.70 29.13
N GLY A 102 -7.51 -6.03 28.41
CA GLY A 102 -6.21 -5.61 28.92
C GLY A 102 -5.51 -6.56 29.87
N ASN A 103 -5.49 -7.88 29.60
CA ASN A 103 -4.39 -8.67 30.14
C ASN A 103 -3.14 -8.46 29.27
N SER A 104 -2.57 -7.25 29.31
CA SER A 104 -1.34 -6.87 28.59
C SER A 104 -0.19 -7.85 28.86
N LYS A 105 -0.23 -8.55 30.01
CA LYS A 105 0.68 -9.64 30.36
C LYS A 105 0.79 -10.70 29.27
N ARG A 106 -0.29 -11.03 28.56
CA ARG A 106 -0.27 -12.01 27.45
C ARG A 106 0.53 -11.51 26.24
N PHE A 107 0.73 -10.21 26.13
CA PHE A 107 1.47 -9.56 25.06
C PHE A 107 2.90 -9.18 25.44
N GLY A 108 3.36 -9.53 26.64
CA GLY A 108 4.69 -9.18 27.13
C GLY A 108 4.74 -7.76 27.69
N ASN A 109 5.95 -7.27 27.97
CA ASN A 109 6.13 -5.90 28.47
C ASN A 109 6.09 -4.91 27.30
N LEU A 110 5.03 -4.10 27.22
CA LEU A 110 4.85 -3.09 26.18
C LEU A 110 5.16 -1.69 26.72
N SER A 111 5.73 -0.83 25.87
CA SER A 111 5.95 0.58 26.24
C SER A 111 4.63 1.29 26.55
N GLN A 112 4.69 2.35 27.37
CA GLN A 112 3.50 3.13 27.76
C GLN A 112 2.71 3.65 26.55
N SER A 113 3.40 4.06 25.47
CA SER A 113 2.75 4.55 24.25
C SER A 113 2.09 3.45 23.41
N CYS A 114 2.36 2.17 23.70
CA CYS A 114 1.87 1.00 22.96
C CYS A 114 1.14 0.02 23.90
N ARG A 115 0.65 0.48 25.05
CA ARG A 115 0.26 -0.38 26.18
C ARG A 115 -0.97 -1.26 25.93
N HIS A 116 -1.82 -0.93 24.96
CA HIS A 116 -3.05 -1.68 24.68
C HIS A 116 -2.89 -2.53 23.41
N ALA A 117 -2.62 -3.83 23.57
CA ALA A 117 -2.65 -4.76 22.44
C ALA A 117 -4.09 -5.03 21.97
N ILE A 118 -4.29 -5.03 20.65
CA ILE A 118 -5.59 -5.39 20.06
C ILE A 118 -5.66 -6.91 20.01
N ALA A 119 -6.44 -7.47 20.93
CA ALA A 119 -6.49 -8.92 21.17
C ALA A 119 -7.51 -9.65 20.26
N ARG A 120 -8.39 -8.91 19.59
CA ARG A 120 -9.48 -9.48 18.80
C ARG A 120 -9.62 -8.80 17.45
N TRP A 121 -9.24 -9.55 16.45
CA TRP A 121 -9.56 -9.33 15.06
C TRP A 121 -10.58 -10.37 14.61
N GLU A 122 -11.28 -10.03 13.54
CA GLU A 122 -12.20 -10.90 12.82
C GLU A 122 -11.48 -11.48 11.59
N ASP A 123 -11.54 -12.81 11.46
CA ASP A 123 -10.85 -13.60 10.44
C ASP A 123 -11.80 -14.41 9.55
N SER A 124 -13.11 -14.36 9.81
CA SER A 124 -14.12 -15.21 9.18
C SER A 124 -15.24 -14.44 8.44
N THR A 125 -14.99 -13.19 8.04
CA THR A 125 -15.92 -12.37 7.25
C THR A 125 -15.54 -12.29 5.76
N ILE A 126 -16.46 -11.76 4.95
CA ILE A 126 -16.21 -11.45 3.53
C ILE A 126 -15.10 -10.42 3.29
N HIS A 127 -14.74 -9.64 4.31
CA HIS A 127 -13.69 -8.61 4.24
C HIS A 127 -12.36 -9.07 4.83
N SER A 128 -12.28 -10.31 5.32
CA SER A 128 -11.10 -10.88 5.96
C SER A 128 -10.72 -12.21 5.33
N HIS A 129 -9.44 -12.55 5.34
CA HIS A 129 -8.97 -13.85 4.89
C HIS A 129 -7.69 -14.27 5.59
N LEU A 130 -7.48 -15.59 5.61
CA LEU A 130 -6.24 -16.22 6.05
C LEU A 130 -5.84 -17.27 5.01
N GLN A 131 -4.62 -17.13 4.51
CA GLN A 131 -4.04 -18.05 3.54
C GLN A 131 -2.60 -18.33 3.95
N ASN A 132 -2.28 -19.56 4.35
CA ASN A 132 -0.92 -19.95 4.78
C ASN A 132 -0.26 -19.05 5.85
N ILE A 133 -1.09 -18.32 6.60
CA ILE A 133 -0.77 -17.59 7.84
C ILE A 133 -1.83 -18.01 8.85
N THR A 134 -1.45 -18.21 10.10
CA THR A 134 -2.41 -18.57 11.16
C THR A 134 -2.72 -17.36 12.03
N TYR A 135 -3.93 -17.30 12.58
CA TYR A 135 -4.34 -16.28 13.52
C TYR A 135 -4.74 -16.90 14.84
N ARG A 136 -4.29 -16.31 15.95
CA ARG A 136 -4.69 -16.71 17.30
C ARG A 136 -4.49 -15.58 18.29
N ASP A 137 -5.49 -15.31 19.12
CA ASP A 137 -5.39 -14.40 20.28
C ASP A 137 -4.77 -13.02 19.92
N GLY A 138 -5.21 -12.42 18.81
CA GLY A 138 -4.71 -11.10 18.37
C GLY A 138 -3.43 -11.12 17.55
N ARG A 139 -2.87 -12.31 17.26
CA ARG A 139 -1.56 -12.47 16.60
C ARG A 139 -1.68 -13.17 15.26
N LEU A 140 -1.00 -12.64 14.26
CA LEU A 140 -0.70 -13.36 13.02
C LEU A 140 0.59 -14.15 13.21
N ARG A 141 0.56 -15.45 12.97
CA ARG A 141 1.72 -16.35 13.05
C ARG A 141 2.14 -16.79 11.66
N VAL A 142 3.39 -16.51 11.33
CA VAL A 142 4.01 -16.84 10.05
C VAL A 142 4.25 -18.34 9.97
N ASN A 143 3.73 -19.00 8.92
CA ASN A 143 3.94 -20.45 8.74
C ASN A 143 5.12 -20.77 7.81
N GLN A 144 5.58 -19.79 7.00
CA GLN A 144 6.66 -19.97 6.04
C GLN A 144 7.62 -18.78 6.10
N ALA A 145 8.92 -19.04 6.16
CA ALA A 145 9.91 -17.97 6.17
C ALA A 145 9.91 -17.18 4.85
N GLY A 146 10.21 -15.89 4.91
CA GLY A 146 10.32 -15.02 3.74
C GLY A 146 10.25 -13.54 4.08
N LYS A 147 10.24 -12.69 3.04
CA LYS A 147 9.99 -11.25 3.21
C LYS A 147 8.50 -10.97 3.14
N TYR A 148 7.98 -10.34 4.18
CA TYR A 148 6.57 -10.02 4.33
C TYR A 148 6.36 -8.52 4.37
N TYR A 149 5.44 -8.01 3.57
CA TYR A 149 4.90 -6.68 3.78
C TYR A 149 3.82 -6.77 4.85
N VAL A 150 4.06 -6.11 5.98
CA VAL A 150 3.15 -6.07 7.14
C VAL A 150 2.53 -4.70 7.20
N TYR A 151 1.21 -4.61 7.39
CA TYR A 151 0.49 -3.35 7.42
C TYR A 151 -0.67 -3.36 8.41
N SER A 152 -1.04 -2.19 8.90
CA SER A 152 -2.25 -2.02 9.70
C SER A 152 -2.76 -0.60 9.62
N GLN A 153 -4.08 -0.46 9.64
CA GLN A 153 -4.77 0.81 9.87
C GLN A 153 -5.57 0.74 11.16
N ILE A 154 -5.48 1.79 11.97
CA ILE A 154 -6.36 1.99 13.13
C ILE A 154 -7.09 3.31 12.98
N TYR A 155 -8.42 3.26 13.08
CA TYR A 155 -9.27 4.43 13.04
C TYR A 155 -9.71 4.84 14.44
N PHE A 156 -9.04 5.87 14.93
CA PHE A 156 -9.32 6.45 16.23
C PHE A 156 -10.53 7.39 16.16
N ARG A 157 -11.42 7.25 17.15
CA ARG A 157 -12.60 8.09 17.34
C ARG A 157 -12.66 8.54 18.80
N TYR A 158 -12.38 9.82 19.03
CA TYR A 158 -12.44 10.44 20.35
C TYR A 158 -13.70 11.30 20.46
N PRO A 159 -14.52 11.14 21.50
CA PRO A 159 -15.53 12.15 21.81
C PRO A 159 -14.83 13.46 22.22
N SER A 160 -15.48 14.59 21.95
CA SER A 160 -15.03 15.86 22.55
C SER A 160 -15.21 15.80 24.06
N ASP A 161 -14.15 16.12 24.79
CA ASP A 161 -14.23 16.28 26.23
C ASP A 161 -14.55 17.74 26.55
N ARG A 162 -15.81 18.16 26.30
CA ARG A 162 -16.28 19.51 26.63
C ARG A 162 -16.22 19.80 28.13
N ALA A 163 -16.04 18.78 28.98
CA ALA A 163 -16.03 18.88 30.43
C ALA A 163 -14.64 19.04 31.04
N SER A 164 -13.55 18.73 30.32
CA SER A 164 -12.19 18.86 30.85
C SER A 164 -11.35 19.90 30.10
N ALA A 165 -11.38 21.15 30.59
CA ALA A 165 -10.52 22.25 30.14
C ALA A 165 -9.00 22.02 30.37
N ARG A 166 -8.59 20.78 30.70
CA ARG A 166 -7.21 20.38 31.04
C ARG A 166 -6.80 19.03 30.46
N ALA A 167 -7.59 18.38 29.59
CA ALA A 167 -7.14 17.14 28.96
C ALA A 167 -5.94 17.42 28.05
N SER A 168 -4.81 16.77 28.35
CA SER A 168 -3.65 16.72 27.45
C SER A 168 -4.09 16.23 26.08
N VAL A 169 -3.62 16.88 25.01
CA VAL A 169 -3.89 16.44 23.63
C VAL A 169 -3.59 14.94 23.50
N PRO A 170 -4.58 14.10 23.15
CA PRO A 170 -4.36 12.66 23.03
C PRO A 170 -3.31 12.38 21.97
N GLN A 171 -2.21 11.75 22.40
CA GLN A 171 -1.21 11.20 21.50
C GLN A 171 -1.73 9.87 20.96
N LEU A 172 -2.02 9.85 19.67
CA LEU A 172 -2.54 8.69 18.97
C LEU A 172 -1.35 7.88 18.52
N VAL A 173 -1.18 6.68 19.04
CA VAL A 173 -0.04 5.85 18.71
C VAL A 173 -0.54 4.49 18.28
N GLN A 174 -0.03 4.02 17.15
CA GLN A 174 -0.20 2.67 16.66
C GLN A 174 1.16 2.01 16.51
N CYS A 175 1.30 0.82 17.05
CA CYS A 175 2.53 0.05 17.07
C CYS A 175 2.29 -1.32 16.45
N ILE A 176 3.19 -1.74 15.56
CA ILE A 176 3.24 -3.12 15.05
C ILE A 176 4.43 -3.79 15.74
N ASN A 177 4.16 -4.88 16.44
CA ASN A 177 5.12 -5.60 17.24
C ASN A 177 5.37 -6.99 16.65
N TRP A 178 6.59 -7.48 16.86
CA TRP A 178 7.07 -8.78 16.47
C TRP A 178 7.50 -9.57 17.70
N LYS A 179 7.02 -10.80 17.82
CA LYS A 179 7.44 -11.75 18.85
C LYS A 179 8.05 -12.97 18.19
N THR A 180 9.27 -13.31 18.63
CA THR A 180 9.93 -14.58 18.30
C THR A 180 9.70 -15.61 19.41
N SER A 181 10.03 -16.86 19.15
CA SER A 181 9.82 -17.98 20.09
C SER A 181 10.46 -17.81 21.48
N TYR A 182 11.49 -16.96 21.62
CA TYR A 182 12.30 -16.88 22.84
C TYR A 182 12.54 -15.46 23.37
N SER A 183 11.93 -14.42 22.78
CA SER A 183 12.19 -13.03 23.14
C SER A 183 10.97 -12.27 23.66
N GLN A 184 11.24 -11.16 24.36
CA GLN A 184 10.25 -10.10 24.55
C GLN A 184 9.81 -9.55 23.18
N PRO A 185 8.60 -8.95 23.09
CA PRO A 185 8.16 -8.30 21.87
C PRO A 185 9.12 -7.20 21.43
N ILE A 186 9.39 -7.15 20.14
CA ILE A 186 10.22 -6.17 19.46
C ILE A 186 9.28 -5.24 18.69
N LEU A 187 9.44 -3.93 18.87
CA LEU A 187 8.68 -2.93 18.11
C LEU A 187 9.23 -2.85 16.67
N LEU A 188 8.40 -3.12 15.67
CA LEU A 188 8.78 -3.00 14.25
C LEU A 188 8.47 -1.62 13.68
N LEU A 189 7.24 -1.15 13.90
CA LEU A 189 6.74 0.12 13.35
C LEU A 189 5.96 0.88 14.42
N LYS A 190 6.11 2.20 14.44
CA LYS A 190 5.40 3.11 15.32
C LYS A 190 4.91 4.32 14.53
N GLY A 191 3.61 4.44 14.40
CA GLY A 191 2.92 5.61 13.85
C GLY A 191 2.42 6.47 14.99
N VAL A 192 2.65 7.78 14.90
CA VAL A 192 2.18 8.76 15.88
C VAL A 192 1.37 9.83 15.16
N GLY A 193 0.16 10.06 15.63
CA GLY A 193 -0.71 11.17 15.24
C GLY A 193 -0.95 12.07 16.44
N THR A 194 -0.74 13.37 16.27
CA THR A 194 -1.20 14.38 17.22
C THR A 194 -2.36 15.11 16.60
N LYS A 195 -3.50 15.17 17.29
CA LYS A 195 -4.65 15.92 16.81
C LYS A 195 -4.63 17.34 17.38
N CYS A 196 -4.72 18.34 16.51
CA CYS A 196 -5.09 19.70 16.94
C CYS A 196 -6.60 19.70 17.21
N TRP A 197 -7.00 20.08 18.42
CA TRP A 197 -8.40 20.20 18.80
C TRP A 197 -8.86 21.64 18.59
N ALA A 198 -9.81 21.83 17.67
CA ALA A 198 -10.60 23.06 17.67
C ALA A 198 -11.54 23.03 18.89
N PRO A 199 -11.69 24.12 19.65
CA PRO A 199 -12.54 24.16 20.84
C PRO A 199 -14.00 23.74 20.60
N GLU A 200 -14.49 23.90 19.38
CA GLU A 200 -15.88 23.64 18.99
C GLU A 200 -16.09 22.23 18.41
N ALA A 201 -15.03 21.45 18.22
CA ALA A 201 -15.14 20.13 17.58
C ALA A 201 -15.86 19.12 18.51
N ASP A 202 -16.92 18.48 18.02
CA ASP A 202 -17.71 17.49 18.78
C ASP A 202 -17.03 16.13 18.94
N TYR A 203 -16.15 15.77 18.01
CA TYR A 203 -15.39 14.54 18.06
C TYR A 203 -14.13 14.63 17.19
N GLY A 204 -13.16 13.78 17.52
CA GLY A 204 -11.90 13.67 16.82
C GLY A 204 -11.81 12.36 16.03
N LEU A 205 -11.78 12.44 14.71
CA LEU A 205 -11.43 11.32 13.82
C LEU A 205 -9.96 11.37 13.41
N HIS A 206 -9.31 10.20 13.38
CA HIS A 206 -7.97 10.06 12.81
C HIS A 206 -7.69 8.61 12.40
N ALA A 207 -7.36 8.38 11.13
CA ALA A 207 -6.87 7.08 10.65
C ALA A 207 -5.35 7.10 10.61
N LEU A 208 -4.71 6.18 11.33
CA LEU A 208 -3.28 5.92 11.20
C LEU A 208 -3.11 4.67 10.36
N TYR A 209 -2.43 4.79 9.22
CA TYR A 209 -1.97 3.66 8.42
C TYR A 209 -0.44 3.61 8.47
N GLN A 210 0.12 2.41 8.60
CA GLN A 210 1.53 2.17 8.39
C GLN A 210 1.76 0.76 7.87
N GLY A 211 2.87 0.58 7.15
CA GLY A 211 3.32 -0.74 6.73
C GLY A 211 4.80 -0.73 6.33
N GLY A 212 5.40 -1.91 6.30
CA GLY A 212 6.83 -2.08 6.04
C GLY A 212 7.17 -3.52 5.67
N LEU A 213 8.35 -3.69 5.07
CA LEU A 213 8.87 -4.99 4.65
C LEU A 213 9.81 -5.57 5.71
N PHE A 214 9.55 -6.79 6.14
CA PHE A 214 10.35 -7.47 7.17
C PHE A 214 10.66 -8.91 6.76
N GLU A 215 11.85 -9.39 7.11
CA GLU A 215 12.20 -10.80 6.96
C GLU A 215 11.75 -11.57 8.20
N LEU A 216 10.82 -12.51 8.01
CA LEU A 216 10.18 -13.25 9.09
C LEU A 216 10.44 -14.75 8.92
N LYS A 217 10.55 -15.44 10.04
CA LYS A 217 10.76 -16.90 10.10
C LYS A 217 9.44 -17.61 10.40
N ALA A 218 9.38 -18.88 10.04
CA ALA A 218 8.26 -19.73 10.46
C ALA A 218 8.20 -19.78 12.00
N GLY A 219 7.02 -19.54 12.56
CA GLY A 219 6.76 -19.46 13.99
C GLY A 219 6.80 -18.04 14.57
N ASP A 220 7.28 -17.05 13.84
CA ASP A 220 7.24 -15.65 14.26
C ASP A 220 5.79 -15.14 14.33
N GLU A 221 5.52 -14.29 15.31
CA GLU A 221 4.20 -13.73 15.55
C GLU A 221 4.21 -12.20 15.43
N LEU A 222 3.17 -11.64 14.83
CA LEU A 222 2.97 -10.20 14.67
C LEU A 222 1.68 -9.80 15.37
N PHE A 223 1.66 -8.65 16.02
CA PHE A 223 0.43 -8.10 16.62
C PHE A 223 0.47 -6.57 16.68
N VAL A 224 -0.71 -5.96 16.79
CA VAL A 224 -0.87 -4.51 16.86
C VAL A 224 -1.18 -4.08 18.28
N SER A 225 -0.64 -2.95 18.69
CA SER A 225 -0.97 -2.29 19.96
C SER A 225 -1.06 -0.79 19.82
N VAL A 226 -1.79 -0.13 20.70
CA VAL A 226 -2.13 1.30 20.61
C VAL A 226 -1.95 2.02 21.94
N SER A 227 -1.92 3.36 21.92
CA SER A 227 -1.87 4.20 23.13
C SER A 227 -3.20 4.24 23.91
N SER A 228 -4.32 4.06 23.21
CA SER A 228 -5.70 4.19 23.71
C SER A 228 -6.65 3.34 22.87
N LEU A 229 -7.72 2.84 23.49
CA LEU A 229 -8.75 2.02 22.84
C LEU A 229 -9.96 2.84 22.35
N ALA A 230 -9.81 4.17 22.27
CA ALA A 230 -10.76 5.07 21.60
C ALA A 230 -10.71 4.87 20.07
N ILE A 231 -11.10 3.68 19.63
CA ILE A 231 -11.14 3.20 18.25
C ILE A 231 -12.61 3.07 17.85
N ASP A 232 -12.92 3.35 16.59
CA ASP A 232 -14.23 3.04 16.05
C ASP A 232 -14.35 1.54 15.78
N TYR A 233 -15.16 0.85 16.57
CA TYR A 233 -15.40 -0.59 16.46
C TYR A 233 -16.60 -0.94 15.57
N ASN A 234 -17.35 0.06 15.09
CA ASN A 234 -18.57 -0.16 14.31
C ASN A 234 -18.33 -0.15 12.80
N ASP A 235 -17.10 0.11 12.36
CA ASP A 235 -16.71 0.14 10.96
C ASP A 235 -15.56 -0.85 10.69
N ALA A 236 -15.90 -2.01 10.13
CA ALA A 236 -14.95 -3.07 9.79
C ALA A 236 -13.96 -2.66 8.68
N ALA A 237 -14.30 -1.66 7.85
CA ALA A 237 -13.41 -1.15 6.80
C ALA A 237 -12.42 -0.11 7.35
N ALA A 238 -12.68 0.47 8.52
CA ALA A 238 -11.87 1.55 9.07
C ALA A 238 -10.61 1.07 9.78
N SER A 239 -10.65 -0.10 10.42
CA SER A 239 -9.52 -0.66 11.18
C SER A 239 -9.22 -2.10 10.78
N TYR A 240 -7.97 -2.37 10.40
CA TYR A 240 -7.54 -3.66 9.89
C TYR A 240 -6.05 -3.94 10.14
N PHE A 241 -5.68 -5.21 10.04
CA PHE A 241 -4.31 -5.70 10.20
C PHE A 241 -4.04 -6.84 9.23
N GLY A 242 -2.92 -6.80 8.53
CA GLY A 242 -2.58 -7.84 7.58
C GLY A 242 -1.10 -7.96 7.29
N ALA A 243 -0.78 -9.03 6.57
CA ALA A 243 0.55 -9.28 6.05
C ALA A 243 0.46 -10.15 4.80
N PHE A 244 1.39 -9.99 3.86
CA PHE A 244 1.56 -10.93 2.75
C PHE A 244 3.03 -11.11 2.40
N ARG A 245 3.36 -12.32 1.96
CA ARG A 245 4.71 -12.67 1.52
C ARG A 245 4.95 -12.15 0.11
N LEU A 246 6.12 -11.57 -0.12
CA LEU A 246 6.61 -11.24 -1.46
C LEU A 246 7.31 -12.45 -2.08
N ASP A 247 7.10 -12.63 -3.38
CA ASP A 247 7.98 -13.44 -4.21
C ASP A 247 9.08 -12.51 -4.71
N LEU A 248 10.32 -12.76 -4.31
CA LEU A 248 11.51 -12.09 -4.82
C LEU A 248 12.34 -13.09 -5.60
#